data_AF-A0A7W1Z430-F1
#
_entry.id   AF-A0A7W1Z430-F1
#
_cell.length_a   1.000
_cell.length_b   1.000
_cell.length_c   1.000
_cell.angle_alpha   90.00
_cell.angle_beta   90.00
_cell.angle_gamma   90.00
#
_symmetry.space_group_name_H-M   'P 1'
#
loop_
_entity.id
_entity.type
_entity.pdbx_description
1 polymer ?
#
loop_
_entity_poly.entity_id
_entity_poly.type
_entity_poly.pdbx_seq_one_letter_code
_entity_poly.pdbx_strand_id
1 'polypeptide(L)'
;MSTLELIYWFLQIILFVITTCVGEVSNLYCLIKPAPESASIQELRGSGEVVFIPVGRFPIALLEMYAQFFQETYGLPITILPPLSVPFPAFDSDRGQYIAEEILAEVERQVLPSG
;
A
#
# COMPACT_ATOMS: atom_id res chain seq x y z
N MET A 1 22.81 15.22 -46.95
CA MET A 1 21.58 14.99 -46.17
C MET A 1 20.56 16.01 -46.61
N SER A 2 19.42 15.57 -47.15
CA SER A 2 18.39 16.49 -47.64
C SER A 2 17.54 17.01 -46.48
N THR A 3 16.83 18.13 -46.68
CA THR A 3 15.90 18.69 -45.67
C THR A 3 14.82 17.69 -45.25
N LEU A 4 14.38 16.82 -46.16
CA LEU A 4 13.41 15.76 -45.91
C LEU A 4 13.95 14.69 -44.94
N GLU A 5 15.21 14.31 -45.06
CA GLU A 5 15.83 13.35 -44.14
C GLU A 5 15.98 13.92 -42.73
N LEU A 6 16.28 15.22 -42.62
CA LEU A 6 16.38 15.90 -41.33
C LEU A 6 15.02 15.93 -40.61
N ILE A 7 13.94 16.20 -41.34
CA ILE A 7 12.57 16.20 -40.80
C ILE A 7 12.17 14.79 -40.35
N TYR A 8 12.48 13.77 -41.15
CA TYR A 8 12.18 12.38 -40.80
C TYR A 8 12.86 11.94 -39.51
N TRP A 9 14.15 12.25 -39.35
CA TRP A 9 14.89 11.96 -38.12
C TRP A 9 14.34 12.71 -36.91
N PHE A 10 13.97 13.98 -37.09
CA PHE A 10 13.39 14.77 -36.00
C PHE A 10 12.05 14.19 -35.53
N LEU A 11 11.20 13.73 -36.44
CA LEU A 11 9.94 13.06 -36.12
C LEU A 11 10.16 11.72 -35.41
N GLN A 12 11.16 10.92 -35.82
CA GLN A 12 11.50 9.67 -35.15
C GLN A 12 11.98 9.90 -33.71
N ILE A 13 12.77 10.94 -33.47
CA ILE A 13 13.24 11.31 -32.12
C ILE A 13 12.06 11.74 -31.25
N ILE A 14 11.16 12.59 -31.77
CA ILE A 14 9.95 13.01 -31.04
C ILE A 14 9.11 11.79 -30.67
N LEU A 15 8.87 10.89 -31.62
CA LEU A 15 8.08 9.69 -31.37
C LEU A 15 8.73 8.80 -30.31
N PHE A 16 10.05 8.59 -30.39
CA PHE A 16 10.79 7.80 -29.41
C PHE A 16 10.72 8.41 -28.01
N VAL A 17 10.87 9.74 -27.89
CA VAL A 17 10.75 10.46 -26.62
C VAL A 17 9.33 10.35 -26.06
N ILE A 18 8.29 10.53 -26.89
CA ILE A 18 6.90 10.37 -26.45
C ILE A 18 6.68 8.94 -25.92
N THR A 19 7.13 7.93 -26.66
CA THR A 19 6.93 6.53 -26.27
C THR A 19 7.66 6.20 -24.96
N THR A 20 8.86 6.77 -24.76
CA THR A 20 9.66 6.56 -23.55
C THR A 20 9.13 7.36 -22.35
N CYS A 21 8.66 8.59 -22.56
CA CYS A 21 8.09 9.44 -21.51
C CYS A 21 6.71 8.96 -21.06
N VAL A 22 5.89 8.44 -21.98
CA VAL A 22 4.54 7.97 -21.66
C VAL A 22 4.59 6.57 -21.04
N GLY A 23 5.60 5.76 -21.37
CA GLY A 23 5.70 4.38 -20.90
C GLY A 23 4.52 3.52 -21.37
N GLU A 24 4.45 2.27 -20.92
CA GLU A 24 3.28 1.42 -21.17
C GLU A 24 1.99 2.15 -20.75
N VAL A 25 0.96 2.07 -21.58
CA VAL A 25 -0.35 2.75 -21.44
C VAL A 25 -0.97 2.58 -20.04
N SER A 26 -0.56 1.53 -19.32
CA SER A 26 -0.81 1.23 -17.90
C SER A 26 -0.54 2.42 -16.95
N ASN A 27 0.45 3.26 -17.24
CA ASN A 27 0.87 4.36 -16.35
C ASN A 27 -0.06 5.57 -16.42
N LEU A 28 -0.69 5.80 -17.59
CA LEU A 28 -1.67 6.88 -17.78
C LEU A 28 -2.96 6.63 -16.99
N TYR A 29 -3.36 5.37 -16.83
CA TYR A 29 -4.56 5.03 -16.08
C TYR A 29 -4.45 5.40 -14.60
N CYS A 30 -3.26 5.22 -14.00
CA CYS A 30 -3.01 5.62 -12.61
C CYS A 30 -3.03 7.15 -12.40
N LEU A 31 -2.63 7.94 -13.40
CA LEU A 31 -2.61 9.40 -13.33
C LEU A 31 -4.00 10.04 -13.46
N ILE A 32 -4.92 9.38 -14.17
CA ILE A 32 -6.28 9.90 -14.44
C ILE A 32 -7.27 9.34 -13.42
N LYS A 33 -6.95 8.22 -12.75
CA LYS A 33 -7.82 7.69 -11.71
C LYS A 33 -7.88 8.71 -10.57
N PRO A 34 -9.07 9.25 -10.22
CA PRO A 34 -9.19 10.08 -9.04
C PRO A 34 -8.71 9.27 -7.85
N ALA A 35 -7.89 9.90 -6.99
CA ALA A 35 -7.48 9.28 -5.74
C ALA A 35 -8.73 8.76 -5.03
N PRO A 36 -8.71 7.56 -4.44
CA PRO A 36 -9.84 7.09 -3.66
C PRO A 36 -10.17 8.16 -2.62
N GLU A 37 -11.41 8.65 -2.67
CA GLU A 37 -11.91 9.65 -1.74
C GLU A 37 -11.82 9.05 -0.34
N SER A 38 -10.96 9.64 0.51
CA SER A 38 -10.89 9.23 1.90
C SER A 38 -12.23 9.52 2.54
N ALA A 39 -12.85 8.51 3.16
CA ALA A 39 -14.08 8.69 3.91
C ALA A 39 -13.92 9.86 4.89
N SER A 40 -14.90 10.76 4.94
CA SER A 40 -14.84 11.89 5.86
C SER A 40 -14.91 11.37 7.30
N ILE A 41 -14.29 12.07 8.26
CA ILE A 41 -14.35 11.67 9.68
C ILE A 41 -15.81 11.58 10.16
N GLN A 42 -16.72 12.37 9.58
CA GLN A 42 -18.15 12.32 9.88
C GLN A 42 -18.86 11.08 9.30
N GLU A 43 -18.29 10.44 8.27
CA GLU A 43 -18.76 9.17 7.70
C GLU A 43 -18.25 7.95 8.47
N LEU A 44 -17.17 8.11 9.25
CA LEU A 44 -16.66 7.08 10.15
C LEU A 44 -17.63 6.90 11.34
N ARG A 45 -18.73 6.17 11.10
CA ARG A 45 -19.72 5.81 12.13
C ARG A 45 -19.28 4.70 13.07
N GLY A 46 -18.04 4.25 12.96
CA GLY A 46 -17.50 3.17 13.78
C GLY A 46 -17.16 3.65 15.18
N SER A 47 -17.78 3.06 16.21
CA SER A 47 -17.30 3.11 17.60
C SER A 47 -16.19 2.07 17.85
N GLY A 48 -15.44 1.72 16.79
CA GLY A 48 -14.48 0.63 16.81
C GLY A 48 -13.14 1.07 17.39
N GLU A 49 -12.54 0.20 18.18
CA GLU A 49 -11.15 0.33 18.61
C GLU A 49 -10.24 -0.04 17.43
N VAL A 50 -9.25 0.80 17.13
CA VAL A 50 -8.24 0.47 16.11
C VAL A 50 -7.03 -0.10 16.84
N VAL A 51 -6.61 -1.30 16.42
CA VAL A 51 -5.47 -1.99 17.01
C VAL A 51 -4.33 -2.14 16.01
N PHE A 52 -3.12 -1.90 16.47
CA PHE A 52 -1.90 -2.17 15.71
C PHE A 52 -1.25 -3.43 16.24
N ILE A 53 -1.05 -4.40 15.35
CA ILE A 53 -0.42 -5.69 15.67
C ILE A 53 0.89 -5.76 14.89
N PRO A 54 2.06 -5.71 15.55
CA PRO A 54 3.33 -5.88 14.87
C PRO A 54 3.44 -7.32 14.35
N VAL A 55 3.79 -7.49 13.07
CA VAL A 55 3.96 -8.81 12.47
C VAL A 55 5.45 -9.13 12.38
N GLY A 56 5.89 -10.22 13.02
CA GLY A 56 7.29 -10.62 13.06
C GLY A 56 8.19 -9.63 13.83
N ARG A 57 9.34 -9.25 13.24
CA ARG A 57 10.35 -8.38 13.89
C ARG A 57 10.13 -6.89 13.61
N PHE A 58 8.88 -6.44 13.54
CA PHE A 58 8.58 -5.04 13.26
C PHE A 58 9.06 -4.12 14.41
N PRO A 59 9.74 -2.99 14.12
CA PRO A 59 10.25 -2.10 15.16
C PRO A 59 9.13 -1.41 15.95
N ILE A 60 9.05 -1.66 17.25
CA ILE A 60 8.00 -1.10 18.12
C ILE A 60 8.02 0.43 18.16
N ALA A 61 9.20 1.06 18.19
CA ALA A 61 9.33 2.52 18.21
C ALA A 61 8.70 3.19 16.97
N LEU A 62 8.76 2.52 15.81
CA LEU A 62 8.10 3.02 14.60
C LEU A 62 6.58 2.85 14.68
N LEU A 63 6.11 1.77 15.30
CA LEU A 63 4.70 1.50 15.51
C LEU A 63 4.07 2.54 16.47
N GLU A 64 4.79 2.91 17.53
CA GLU A 64 4.42 3.99 18.46
C GLU A 64 4.32 5.34 17.75
N MET A 65 5.30 5.66 16.89
CA MET A 65 5.28 6.87 16.08
C MET A 65 4.04 6.93 15.17
N TYR A 66 3.67 5.81 14.53
CA TYR A 66 2.46 5.75 13.72
C TYR A 66 1.20 5.89 14.59
N ALA A 67 1.11 5.17 15.71
CA ALA A 67 -0.03 5.30 16.62
C ALA A 67 -0.27 6.77 17.04
N GLN A 68 0.81 7.48 17.38
CA GLN A 68 0.75 8.91 17.70
C GLN A 68 0.29 9.74 16.50
N PHE A 69 0.86 9.52 15.31
CA PHE A 69 0.46 10.23 14.10
C PHE A 69 -1.04 10.06 13.77
N PHE A 70 -1.57 8.84 13.88
CA PHE A 70 -3.00 8.58 13.61
C PHE A 70 -3.92 9.23 14.64
N GLN A 71 -3.51 9.23 15.92
CA GLN A 71 -4.24 9.92 16.98
C GLN A 71 -4.26 11.44 16.76
N GLU A 72 -3.14 12.04 16.38
CA GLU A 72 -3.02 13.49 16.16
C GLU A 72 -3.75 13.94 14.89
N THR A 73 -3.66 13.15 13.81
CA THR A 73 -4.21 13.53 12.49
C THR A 73 -5.70 13.24 12.38
N TYR A 74 -6.17 12.13 12.96
CA TYR A 74 -7.52 11.62 12.74
C TYR A 74 -8.34 11.48 14.03
N GLY A 75 -7.74 11.75 15.20
CA GLY A 75 -8.40 11.53 16.49
C GLY A 75 -8.62 10.06 16.83
N LEU A 76 -7.92 9.14 16.15
CA LEU A 76 -8.12 7.70 16.31
C LEU A 76 -7.26 7.15 17.46
N PRO A 77 -7.88 6.65 18.55
CA PRO A 77 -7.14 5.94 19.59
C PRO A 77 -6.65 4.61 19.05
N ILE A 78 -5.33 4.42 19.05
CA ILE A 78 -4.67 3.21 18.58
C ILE A 78 -4.13 2.43 19.78
N THR A 79 -4.56 1.19 19.94
CA THR A 79 -3.99 0.25 20.93
C THR A 79 -2.94 -0.64 20.24
N ILE A 80 -1.72 -0.67 20.76
CA ILE A 80 -0.67 -1.56 20.25
C ILE A 80 -0.73 -2.90 20.99
N LEU A 81 -0.86 -3.98 20.24
CA LEU A 81 -0.89 -5.35 20.77
C LEU A 81 0.49 -6.03 20.68
N PRO A 82 0.70 -7.14 21.42
CA PRO A 82 1.92 -7.92 21.31
C PRO A 82 2.20 -8.40 19.88
N PRO A 83 3.48 -8.64 19.52
CA PRO A 83 3.83 -9.09 18.18
C PRO A 83 3.21 -10.43 17.83
N LEU A 84 2.63 -10.51 16.63
CA LEU A 84 2.16 -11.74 16.02
C LEU A 84 3.36 -12.54 15.50
N SER A 85 3.50 -13.76 15.98
CA SER A 85 4.43 -14.73 15.40
C SER A 85 3.82 -15.24 14.09
N VAL A 86 4.50 -14.99 12.97
CA VAL A 86 3.99 -15.40 11.66
C VAL A 86 4.12 -16.92 11.54
N PRO A 87 3.01 -17.65 11.35
CA PRO A 87 3.06 -19.09 11.31
C PRO A 87 3.76 -19.52 10.00
N PHE A 88 4.65 -20.51 10.07
CA PHE A 88 5.39 -21.04 8.91
C PHE A 88 4.51 -21.44 7.71
N PRO A 89 3.27 -21.97 7.88
CA PRO A 89 2.37 -22.28 6.76
C PRO A 89 1.94 -21.04 5.96
N ALA A 90 2.04 -19.83 6.53
CA ALA A 90 1.67 -18.60 5.85
C ALA A 90 2.74 -18.12 4.87
N PHE A 91 3.92 -18.75 4.81
CA PHE A 91 4.99 -18.36 3.90
C PHE A 91 4.98 -19.20 2.63
N ASP A 92 4.70 -18.57 1.48
CA ASP A 92 4.87 -19.15 0.16
C ASP A 92 6.35 -19.04 -0.23
N SER A 93 7.07 -20.17 -0.18
CA SER A 93 8.49 -20.23 -0.49
C SER A 93 8.81 -19.99 -1.96
N ASP A 94 7.88 -20.28 -2.87
CA ASP A 94 8.08 -20.08 -4.30
C ASP A 94 8.01 -18.60 -4.65
N ARG A 95 7.14 -17.85 -3.94
CA ARG A 95 7.01 -16.39 -4.06
C ARG A 95 7.95 -15.62 -3.15
N GLY A 96 8.48 -16.26 -2.10
CA GLY A 96 9.23 -15.59 -1.04
C GLY A 96 8.39 -14.57 -0.26
N GLN A 97 7.09 -14.81 -0.15
CA GLN A 97 6.10 -13.87 0.39
C GLN A 97 5.19 -14.56 1.40
N TYR A 98 4.64 -13.77 2.33
CA TYR A 98 3.58 -14.26 3.20
C TYR A 98 2.20 -14.08 2.54
N ILE A 99 1.34 -15.07 2.71
CA ILE A 99 -0.06 -15.07 2.27
C ILE A 99 -0.88 -14.26 3.29
N ALA A 100 -1.52 -13.19 2.82
CA ALA A 100 -2.21 -12.23 3.69
C ALA A 100 -3.40 -12.87 4.42
N GLU A 101 -4.13 -13.75 3.73
CA GLU A 101 -5.30 -14.45 4.25
C GLU A 101 -4.93 -15.35 5.45
N GLU A 102 -3.77 -16.02 5.38
CA GLU A 102 -3.26 -16.86 6.47
C GLU A 102 -2.81 -16.02 7.67
N ILE A 103 -2.21 -14.85 7.42
CA ILE A 103 -1.90 -13.89 8.49
C ILE A 103 -3.19 -13.39 9.16
N LEU A 104 -4.21 -13.06 8.36
CA LEU A 104 -5.49 -12.57 8.88
C LEU A 104 -6.19 -13.64 9.72
N ALA A 105 -6.20 -14.89 9.27
CA ALA A 105 -6.76 -16.00 10.03
C ALA A 105 -6.03 -16.19 11.38
N GLU A 106 -4.73 -15.91 11.44
CA GLU A 106 -3.98 -15.96 12.70
C GLU A 106 -4.33 -14.79 13.63
N VAL A 107 -4.51 -13.58 13.09
CA VAL A 107 -5.02 -12.43 13.84
C VAL A 107 -6.39 -12.74 14.44
N GLU A 108 -7.30 -13.31 13.65
CA GLU A 108 -8.63 -13.72 14.12
C GLU A 108 -8.56 -14.73 15.26
N ARG A 109 -7.64 -15.71 15.21
CA ARG A 109 -7.49 -16.71 16.28
C ARG A 109 -6.90 -16.13 17.57
N GLN A 110 -5.89 -15.26 17.46
CA GLN A 110 -5.12 -14.81 18.62
C GLN A 110 -5.68 -13.54 19.28
N VAL A 111 -6.37 -12.69 18.51
CA VAL A 111 -6.72 -11.33 18.94
C VAL A 111 -8.21 -11.11 19.03
N LEU A 112 -9.02 -11.71 18.14
CA LEU A 112 -10.47 -11.54 18.15
C LEU A 112 -11.11 -12.73 18.87
N PRO A 113 -11.77 -12.54 20.03
CA PRO A 113 -12.50 -13.65 20.65
C PRO A 113 -13.59 -14.10 19.70
N SER A 114 -13.61 -15.40 19.38
CA SER A 114 -14.70 -16.03 18.63
C SER A 114 -15.99 -15.80 19.40
N GLY A 115 -16.85 -14.93 18.89
CA GLY A 115 -18.23 -14.75 19.36
C GLY A 115 -19.11 -15.92 18.93
#